data_AF-A0A2V6F1M0-F1
#
_entry.id   AF-A0A2V6F1M0-F1
#
_cell.length_a   1.000
_cell.length_b   1.000
_cell.length_c   1.000
_cell.angle_alpha   90.00
_cell.angle_beta   90.00
_cell.angle_gamma   90.00
#
_symmetry.space_group_name_H-M   'P 1'
#
loop_
_entity.id
_entity.type
_entity.pdbx_description
1 polymer ?
#
loop_
_entity_poly.entity_id
_entity_poly.type
_entity_poly.pdbx_seq_one_letter_code
_entity_poly.pdbx_strand_id
1 'polypeptide(L)' 'MHTGKIFASMGLAIVLAAGHASFAAEPEGTKATAKEKAFIRKAANGGMAEVEMGKLAADKGGSDAVKDFGNRMVKDHSKA' A
#
# COMPACT_ATOMS: atom_id res chain seq x y z
N MET A 1 17.63 -37.89 -29.71
CA MET A 1 17.56 -37.93 -31.18
C MET A 1 16.09 -37.91 -31.56
N HIS A 2 15.68 -36.96 -32.43
CA HIS A 2 14.52 -36.95 -33.35
C HIS A 2 13.20 -37.62 -32.87
N THR A 3 12.00 -37.05 -32.90
CA THR A 3 11.29 -36.13 -33.83
C THR A 3 9.84 -36.14 -33.29
N GLY A 4 8.93 -35.19 -33.48
CA GLY A 4 8.80 -34.15 -34.47
C GLY A 4 7.54 -33.34 -34.11
N LYS A 5 7.58 -32.07 -34.47
CA LYS A 5 6.46 -31.12 -34.37
C LYS A 5 5.52 -31.44 -35.53
N ILE A 6 4.26 -31.73 -35.25
CA ILE A 6 3.21 -31.81 -36.29
C ILE A 6 2.43 -30.50 -36.26
N PHE A 7 2.40 -29.87 -37.43
CA PHE A 7 1.70 -28.62 -37.71
C PHE A 7 0.22 -28.85 -37.98
N ALA A 8 -0.54 -27.76 -37.80
CA ALA A 8 -1.76 -27.42 -38.52
C ALA A 8 -3.06 -28.14 -38.16
N SER A 9 -3.92 -27.43 -37.44
CA SER A 9 -5.32 -27.28 -37.87
C SER A 9 -5.77 -25.86 -37.54
N MET A 10 -5.64 -24.97 -38.51
CA MET A 10 -6.31 -23.67 -38.52
C MET A 10 -7.80 -23.94 -38.72
N GLY A 11 -8.50 -24.21 -37.61
CA GLY A 11 -9.96 -24.30 -37.58
C GLY A 11 -10.52 -22.91 -37.35
N LEU A 12 -10.95 -22.25 -38.43
CA LEU A 12 -11.82 -21.08 -38.36
C LEU A 12 -13.17 -21.52 -37.75
N ALA A 13 -13.33 -21.32 -36.45
CA ALA A 13 -14.62 -21.46 -35.79
C ALA A 13 -15.22 -20.06 -35.57
N ILE A 14 -15.97 -19.59 -36.57
CA ILE A 14 -16.92 -18.51 -36.39
C ILE A 14 -18.07 -19.11 -35.56
N VAL A 15 -18.13 -18.74 -34.28
CA VAL A 15 -19.33 -18.98 -33.45
C VAL A 15 -19.78 -17.62 -32.94
N LEU A 16 -20.76 -17.05 -33.64
CA LEU A 16 -21.64 -16.03 -33.10
C LEU A 16 -22.61 -16.69 -32.11
N ALA A 17 -22.41 -16.46 -30.82
CA ALA A 17 -23.45 -16.62 -29.81
C ALA A 17 -23.21 -15.60 -28.69
N ALA A 18 -24.25 -14.83 -28.43
CA ALA A 18 -24.22 -13.57 -27.71
C ALA A 18 -24.03 -13.72 -26.19
N GLY A 19 -23.29 -12.77 -25.62
CA GLY A 19 -23.70 -12.15 -24.35
C GLY A 19 -23.33 -12.86 -23.06
N HIS A 20 -22.04 -13.11 -22.79
CA HIS A 20 -21.48 -13.01 -21.44
C HIS A 20 -20.10 -12.38 -21.57
N ALA A 21 -20.05 -11.05 -21.50
CA ALA A 21 -18.79 -10.35 -21.37
C ALA A 21 -18.17 -10.70 -20.01
N SER A 22 -17.32 -11.72 -19.98
CA SER A 22 -16.33 -11.88 -18.92
C SER A 22 -15.39 -10.69 -19.00
N PHE A 23 -15.76 -9.59 -18.35
CA PHE A 23 -14.80 -8.59 -17.92
C PHE A 23 -13.97 -9.22 -16.81
N ALA A 24 -12.93 -9.97 -17.21
CA ALA A 24 -11.78 -10.15 -16.35
C ALA A 24 -11.12 -8.77 -16.26
N ALA A 25 -11.58 -7.95 -15.33
CA ALA A 25 -10.87 -6.74 -14.93
C ALA A 25 -9.56 -7.21 -14.30
N GLU A 26 -8.47 -7.13 -15.07
CA GLU A 26 -7.15 -7.19 -14.47
C GLU A 26 -7.06 -6.06 -13.43
N PRO A 27 -6.43 -6.28 -12.26
CA PRO A 27 -6.23 -5.23 -11.28
C PRO A 27 -5.19 -4.27 -11.86
N GLU A 28 -5.64 -3.36 -12.72
CA GLU A 28 -4.92 -2.14 -13.05
C GLU A 28 -4.74 -1.40 -11.72
N GLY A 29 -3.55 -1.55 -11.12
CA GLY A 29 -3.20 -0.86 -9.90
C GLY A 29 -3.27 0.64 -10.15
N THR A 30 -4.38 1.26 -9.76
CA THR A 30 -4.58 2.70 -9.89
C THR A 30 -3.39 3.41 -9.27
N LYS A 31 -2.57 4.05 -10.12
CA LYS A 31 -1.44 4.83 -9.65
C LYS A 31 -1.98 5.98 -8.82
N ALA A 32 -1.52 6.09 -7.57
CA ALA A 32 -1.90 7.18 -6.69
C ALA A 32 -1.68 8.53 -7.40
N THR A 33 -2.71 9.37 -7.37
CA THR A 33 -2.71 10.74 -7.87
C THR A 33 -1.66 11.57 -7.14
N ALA A 34 -1.30 12.73 -7.69
CA ALA A 34 -0.38 13.64 -7.02
C ALA A 34 -0.90 14.08 -5.64
N LYS A 35 -2.22 14.28 -5.50
CA LYS A 35 -2.86 14.66 -4.24
C LYS A 35 -2.78 13.55 -3.19
N GLU A 36 -3.08 12.32 -3.56
CA GLU A 36 -2.96 11.16 -2.65
C GLU A 36 -1.51 10.95 -2.21
N LYS A 37 -0.55 11.05 -3.14
CA LYS A 37 0.88 10.96 -2.81
C LYS A 37 1.31 12.06 -1.84
N ALA A 38 0.82 13.28 -2.02
CA ALA A 38 1.11 14.39 -1.10
C ALA A 38 0.51 14.15 0.29
N PHE A 39 -0.73 13.64 0.36
CA PHE A 39 -1.37 13.27 1.61
C PHE A 39 -0.59 12.18 2.35
N ILE A 40 -0.24 11.08 1.67
CA ILE A 40 0.53 9.96 2.26
C ILE A 40 1.85 10.45 2.83
N ARG A 41 2.59 11.29 2.08
CA ARG A 41 3.86 11.88 2.56
C ARG A 41 3.63 12.73 3.81
N LYS A 42 2.59 13.56 3.82
CA LYS A 42 2.27 14.41 4.97
C LYS A 42 1.88 13.58 6.20
N ALA A 43 1.08 12.54 6.03
CA ALA A 43 0.67 11.64 7.10
C ALA A 43 1.89 10.89 7.68
N ALA A 44 2.76 10.35 6.83
CA ALA A 44 4.00 9.70 7.27
C ALA A 44 4.91 10.65 8.06
N ASN A 45 5.13 11.86 7.54
CA ASN A 45 5.93 12.88 8.24
C ASN A 45 5.29 13.30 9.57
N GLY A 46 3.96 13.43 9.62
CA GLY A 46 3.21 13.74 10.84
C GLY A 46 3.38 12.65 11.90
N GLY A 47 3.23 11.38 11.52
CA GLY A 47 3.42 10.26 12.43
C GLY A 47 4.84 10.19 13.00
N MET A 48 5.87 10.44 12.19
CA MET A 48 7.25 10.52 12.69
C MET A 48 7.44 11.68 13.68
N ALA A 49 6.86 12.84 13.40
CA ALA A 49 6.94 13.98 14.29
C ALA A 49 6.29 13.70 15.66
N GLU A 50 5.17 12.98 15.70
CA GLU A 50 4.52 12.56 16.95
C GLU A 50 5.44 11.69 17.82
N VAL A 51 6.17 10.76 17.20
CA VAL A 51 7.15 9.91 17.91
C VAL A 51 8.29 10.75 18.47
N GLU A 52 8.83 11.69 17.68
CA GLU A 52 9.90 12.59 18.13
C GLU A 52 9.44 13.51 19.28
N MET A 53 8.22 14.05 19.19
CA MET A 53 7.63 14.83 20.28
C MET A 53 7.45 14.00 21.54
N GLY A 54 7.02 12.74 21.42
CA GLY A 54 6.94 11.81 22.53
C GLY A 54 8.29 11.60 23.22
N LYS A 55 9.36 11.40 22.44
CA LYS A 55 10.74 11.26 22.97
C LYS A 55 11.18 12.53 23.68
N LEU A 56 10.95 13.70 23.09
CA LEU A 56 11.30 14.98 23.71
C LEU A 56 10.58 15.19 25.05
N ALA A 57 9.30 14.84 25.13
CA ALA A 57 8.52 14.92 26.36
C ALA A 57 9.03 13.93 27.43
N ALA A 58 9.39 12.71 27.04
CA ALA A 58 9.98 11.71 27.93
C ALA A 58 11.33 12.18 28.50
N ASP A 59 12.18 12.76 27.65
CA ASP A 59 13.55 13.14 28.01
C ASP A 59 13.62 14.47 28.75
N LYS A 60 12.82 15.46 28.33
CA LYS A 60 12.92 16.86 28.77
C LYS A 60 11.66 17.39 29.48
N GLY A 61 10.68 16.55 29.77
CA GLY A 61 9.48 16.93 30.50
C GLY A 61 9.80 17.52 31.88
N GLY A 62 9.16 18.64 32.21
CA GLY A 62 9.40 19.35 33.48
C GLY A 62 8.74 18.71 34.72
N SER A 63 7.90 17.69 34.53
CA SER A 63 7.27 16.91 35.59
C SER A 63 7.18 15.45 35.20
N ASP A 64 7.06 14.57 36.19
CA ASP A 64 6.95 13.13 35.96
C ASP A 64 5.73 12.78 35.10
N ALA A 65 4.61 13.49 35.30
CA ALA A 65 3.41 13.33 34.47
C ALA A 65 3.67 13.60 32.97
N VAL A 66 4.48 14.60 32.64
CA VAL A 66 4.83 14.91 31.24
C VAL A 66 5.75 13.84 30.66
N LYS A 67 6.71 13.35 31.45
CA LYS A 67 7.61 12.27 31.02
C LYS A 67 6.86 10.97 30.77
N ASP A 68 5.95 10.62 31.67
CA ASP A 68 5.08 9.44 31.54
C ASP A 68 4.14 9.52 30.36
N PHE A 69 3.65 10.72 30.04
CA PHE A 69 2.90 10.96 28.82
C PHE A 69 3.76 10.76 27.57
N GLY A 70 4.98 11.32 27.55
CA GLY A 70 5.93 11.12 26.45
C GLY A 70 6.27 9.65 26.22
N ASN A 71 6.55 8.91 27.29
CA ASN A 71 6.82 7.47 27.25
C ASN A 71 5.65 6.67 26.65
N ARG A 72 4.41 7.02 27.02
CA ARG A 72 3.19 6.43 26.43
C ARG A 72 3.05 6.76 24.95
N MET A 73 3.23 8.02 24.57
CA MET A 73 3.19 8.43 23.16
C MET A 73 4.20 7.65 22.30
N VAL A 74 5.45 7.51 22.76
CA VAL A 74 6.45 6.72 22.03
C VAL A 74 6.01 5.27 21.92
N LYS A 75 5.52 4.65 23.00
CA LYS A 75 5.09 3.25 23.00
C LYS A 75 3.94 2.99 22.03
N ASP A 76 2.95 3.88 22.01
CA ASP A 76 1.72 3.68 21.25
C ASP A 76 1.90 4.00 19.76
N HIS A 77 2.81 4.93 19.42
CA HIS A 77 3.01 5.39 18.04
C HIS A 77 4.24 4.79 17.33
N SER A 78 5.16 4.12 18.04
CA SER A 78 6.40 3.58 17.43
C SER A 78 6.24 2.37 16.51
N LYS A 79 5.04 1.79 16.43
CA LYS A 79 4.71 0.66 15.53
C LYS A 79 3.78 1.05 14.37
N ALA A 80 3.45 2.34 14.26
CA ALA A 80 2.59 2.87 13.20
C ALA A 80 3.33 2.95 11.85
#